data_AF-A0A1G9FMF9-F1
#
_entry.id   AF-A0A1G9FMF9-F1
#
_cell.length_a   1.000
_cell.length_b   1.000
_cell.length_c   1.000
_cell.angle_alpha   90.00
_cell.angle_beta   90.00
_cell.angle_gamma   90.00
#
_symmetry.space_group_name_H-M   'P 1'
#
loop_
_entity.id
_entity.type
_entity.pdbx_description
1 polymer ?
#
loop_
_entity_poly.entity_id
_entity_poly.type
_entity_poly.pdbx_seq_one_letter_code
_entity_poly.pdbx_strand_id
1 'polypeptide(L)'
;MRGYMKNFVQLVMLIVFVCIFSTSANARSMEEERTMCIALSALARSQCKDPATFSYVGKQGESVYIYNAFYGSKYTDFFCKVGEGEVTILSRKRKFRRSIKYYIDDNQCGIIDYSPASCSDKHVFRCCFPKSDKEIKADKEAEFWQKPIPDLLQEDQEKALKALQNRTVKSSEPKPE
;
A
#
# COMPACT_ATOMS: atom_id res chain seq x y z
N MET A 1 17.42 -7.05 -55.68
CA MET A 1 17.43 -7.48 -54.26
C MET A 1 18.02 -6.46 -53.27
N ARG A 2 18.25 -5.18 -53.63
CA ARG A 2 18.81 -4.17 -52.70
C ARG A 2 17.78 -3.34 -51.90
N GLY A 3 16.50 -3.38 -52.29
CA GLY A 3 15.43 -2.62 -51.61
C GLY A 3 14.88 -3.29 -50.34
N TYR A 4 14.94 -4.62 -50.26
CA TYR A 4 14.37 -5.37 -49.14
C TYR A 4 15.15 -5.19 -47.82
N MET A 5 16.47 -4.98 -47.89
CA MET A 5 17.29 -4.81 -46.68
C MET A 5 17.10 -3.45 -45.99
N LYS A 6 16.75 -2.38 -46.72
CA LYS A 6 16.51 -1.05 -46.11
C LYS A 6 15.26 -1.04 -45.22
N ASN A 7 14.19 -1.70 -45.68
CA ASN A 7 12.93 -1.77 -44.92
C ASN A 7 13.07 -2.66 -43.67
N PHE A 8 13.91 -3.68 -43.72
CA PHE A 8 14.16 -4.56 -42.57
C PHE A 8 14.93 -3.84 -41.46
N VAL A 9 15.97 -3.08 -41.80
CA VAL A 9 16.75 -2.29 -40.81
C VAL A 9 15.90 -1.20 -40.16
N GLN A 10 15.03 -0.54 -40.92
CA GLN A 10 14.15 0.50 -40.39
C GLN A 10 13.04 -0.06 -39.48
N LEU A 11 12.51 -1.25 -39.78
CA LEU A 11 11.54 -1.95 -38.94
C LEU A 11 12.19 -2.41 -37.61
N VAL A 12 13.41 -2.96 -37.67
CA VAL A 12 14.15 -3.39 -36.47
C VAL A 12 14.47 -2.20 -35.57
N MET A 13 14.85 -1.05 -36.14
CA MET A 13 15.11 0.16 -35.34
C MET A 13 13.84 0.69 -34.65
N LEU A 14 12.68 0.65 -35.32
CA LEU A 14 11.39 1.06 -34.75
C LEU A 14 10.95 0.15 -33.59
N ILE A 15 11.17 -1.16 -33.70
CA ILE A 15 10.85 -2.12 -32.62
C ILE A 15 11.76 -1.89 -31.41
N VAL A 16 13.06 -1.65 -31.63
CA VAL A 16 13.99 -1.34 -30.53
C VAL A 16 13.62 -0.04 -29.83
N PHE A 17 13.18 0.99 -30.56
CA PHE A 17 12.78 2.27 -29.96
C PHE A 17 11.51 2.12 -29.08
N VAL A 18 10.55 1.28 -29.48
CA VAL A 18 9.33 1.01 -28.69
C VAL A 18 9.64 0.24 -27.41
N CYS A 19 10.63 -0.65 -27.39
CA CYS A 19 11.01 -1.41 -26.19
C CYS A 19 11.78 -0.57 -25.15
N ILE A 20 12.50 0.48 -25.56
CA ILE A 20 13.27 1.31 -24.61
C ILE A 20 12.37 2.24 -23.80
N PHE A 21 11.19 2.61 -24.29
CA PHE A 21 10.16 3.30 -23.50
C PHE A 21 9.25 2.33 -22.74
N SER A 22 9.86 1.28 -22.17
CA SER A 22 9.20 0.45 -21.17
C SER A 22 8.74 1.35 -20.03
N THR A 23 7.43 1.51 -19.94
CA THR A 23 6.70 2.27 -18.93
C THR A 23 7.23 1.96 -17.54
N SER A 24 7.81 2.96 -16.88
CA SER A 24 8.05 2.94 -15.44
C SER A 24 6.69 2.89 -14.74
N ALA A 25 6.23 1.70 -14.40
CA ALA A 25 5.16 1.53 -13.42
C ALA A 25 5.70 2.06 -12.10
N ASN A 26 5.39 3.31 -11.76
CA ASN A 26 5.67 3.87 -10.45
C ASN A 26 4.93 3.01 -9.42
N ALA A 27 5.65 2.11 -8.77
CA ALA A 27 5.17 1.42 -7.59
C ALA A 27 4.87 2.50 -6.54
N ARG A 28 3.60 2.64 -6.17
CA ARG A 28 3.19 3.55 -5.10
C ARG A 28 3.78 3.08 -3.79
N SER A 29 4.14 4.01 -2.91
CA SER A 29 4.59 3.64 -1.57
C SER A 29 3.43 3.10 -0.74
N MET A 30 3.72 2.25 0.24
CA MET A 30 2.74 1.71 1.18
C MET A 30 1.98 2.83 1.93
N GLU A 31 2.68 3.93 2.21
CA GLU A 31 2.09 5.11 2.83
C GLU A 31 1.11 5.84 1.89
N GLU A 32 1.42 5.89 0.59
CA GLU A 32 0.53 6.46 -0.41
C GLU A 32 -0.75 5.63 -0.54
N GLU A 33 -0.67 4.30 -0.56
CA GLU A 33 -1.87 3.46 -0.59
C GLU A 33 -2.73 3.63 0.66
N ARG A 34 -2.10 3.75 1.83
CA ARG A 34 -2.79 4.03 3.09
C ARG A 34 -3.52 5.37 3.05
N THR A 35 -2.84 6.43 2.63
CA THR A 35 -3.43 7.77 2.57
C THR A 35 -4.52 7.87 1.48
N MET A 36 -4.38 7.14 0.37
CA MET A 36 -5.44 6.99 -0.63
C MET A 36 -6.68 6.32 -0.05
N CYS A 37 -6.51 5.20 0.66
CA CYS A 37 -7.60 4.50 1.34
C CYS A 37 -8.31 5.42 2.35
N ILE A 38 -7.54 6.15 3.18
CA ILE A 38 -8.09 7.10 4.16
C ILE A 38 -8.92 8.19 3.46
N ALA A 39 -8.40 8.77 2.37
CA ALA A 39 -9.10 9.78 1.59
C ALA A 39 -10.40 9.27 0.99
N LEU A 40 -10.37 8.09 0.37
CA LEU A 40 -11.51 7.46 -0.27
C LEU A 40 -12.60 7.12 0.75
N SER A 41 -12.22 6.50 1.86
CA SER A 41 -13.16 6.09 2.91
C SER A 41 -13.78 7.30 3.61
N ALA A 42 -13.00 8.35 3.88
CA ALA A 42 -13.53 9.61 4.39
C ALA A 42 -14.55 10.21 3.41
N LEU A 43 -14.24 10.24 2.11
CA LEU A 43 -15.14 10.75 1.07
C LEU A 43 -16.44 9.95 0.99
N ALA A 44 -16.34 8.63 0.90
CA ALA A 44 -17.48 7.73 0.82
C ALA A 44 -18.40 7.90 2.03
N ARG A 45 -17.79 7.97 3.22
CA ARG A 45 -18.50 8.17 4.48
C ARG A 45 -19.20 9.53 4.56
N SER A 46 -18.54 10.58 4.10
CA SER A 46 -19.11 11.94 4.07
C SER A 46 -20.37 12.05 3.21
N GLN A 47 -20.57 11.12 2.26
CA GLN A 47 -21.70 11.08 1.34
C GLN A 47 -22.65 9.90 1.59
N CYS A 48 -22.42 9.10 2.63
CA CYS A 48 -23.16 7.86 2.90
C CYS A 48 -23.20 6.92 1.68
N LYS A 49 -22.09 6.81 0.94
CA LYS A 49 -21.97 5.96 -0.26
C LYS A 49 -20.92 4.89 -0.07
N ASP A 50 -20.98 3.86 -0.90
CA ASP A 50 -19.95 2.84 -0.98
C ASP A 50 -18.67 3.40 -1.62
N PRO A 51 -17.47 3.10 -1.08
CA PRO A 51 -16.19 3.49 -1.68
C PRO A 51 -16.04 3.14 -3.16
N ALA A 52 -16.60 2.02 -3.61
CA ALA A 52 -16.54 1.57 -5.01
C ALA A 52 -17.29 2.49 -5.99
N THR A 53 -18.16 3.38 -5.49
CA THR A 53 -18.87 4.36 -6.34
C THR A 53 -17.98 5.51 -6.78
N PHE A 54 -16.79 5.66 -6.21
CA PHE A 54 -15.85 6.72 -6.52
C PHE A 54 -14.72 6.20 -7.40
N SER A 55 -14.48 6.88 -8.50
CA SER A 55 -13.36 6.59 -9.40
C SER A 55 -12.17 7.47 -9.06
N TYR A 56 -11.01 6.86 -8.86
CA TYR A 56 -9.76 7.59 -8.68
C TYR A 56 -9.34 8.25 -10.00
N VAL A 57 -9.12 9.56 -9.98
CA VAL A 57 -8.71 10.35 -11.16
C VAL A 57 -7.21 10.61 -11.14
N GLY A 58 -6.66 10.91 -9.97
CA GLY A 58 -5.25 11.25 -9.85
C GLY A 58 -4.91 11.92 -8.52
N LYS A 59 -3.71 12.48 -8.47
CA LYS A 59 -3.16 13.17 -7.31
C LYS A 59 -2.65 14.55 -7.73
N GLN A 60 -2.84 15.55 -6.88
CA GLN A 60 -2.30 16.88 -7.06
C GLN A 60 -1.36 17.20 -5.88
N GLY A 61 -0.08 17.40 -6.19
CA GLY A 61 0.94 17.54 -5.15
C GLY A 61 1.10 16.26 -4.31
N GLU A 62 1.48 16.41 -3.05
CA GLU A 62 1.80 15.26 -2.19
C GLU A 62 0.61 14.74 -1.37
N SER A 63 -0.39 15.57 -1.10
CA SER A 63 -1.45 15.27 -0.12
C SER A 63 -2.89 15.36 -0.64
N VAL A 64 -3.11 15.77 -1.91
CA VAL A 64 -4.46 15.93 -2.46
C VAL A 64 -4.78 14.82 -3.45
N TYR A 65 -5.75 13.99 -3.10
CA TYR A 65 -6.28 12.93 -3.95
C TYR A 65 -7.57 13.39 -4.63
N ILE A 66 -7.70 13.09 -5.91
CA ILE A 66 -8.84 13.49 -6.72
C ILE A 66 -9.68 12.26 -7.05
N TYR A 67 -10.94 12.30 -6.65
CA TYR A 67 -11.94 11.28 -6.93
C TYR A 67 -13.10 11.89 -7.69
N ASN A 68 -13.70 11.11 -8.59
CA ASN A 68 -14.88 11.50 -9.33
C ASN A 68 -16.04 10.56 -9.00
N ALA A 69 -17.22 11.13 -8.78
CA ALA A 69 -18.46 10.37 -8.64
C ALA A 69 -19.66 11.21 -9.05
N PHE A 70 -20.80 10.55 -9.27
CA PHE A 70 -22.07 11.24 -9.41
C PHE A 70 -22.50 11.91 -8.10
N TYR A 71 -22.77 13.21 -8.16
CA TYR A 71 -23.33 13.98 -7.06
C TYR A 71 -24.57 14.74 -7.55
N GLY A 72 -25.75 14.36 -7.05
CA GLY A 72 -27.02 14.76 -7.65
C GLY A 72 -27.12 14.23 -9.08
N SER A 73 -27.31 15.12 -10.05
CA SER A 73 -27.46 14.78 -11.48
C SER A 73 -26.19 14.96 -12.31
N LYS A 74 -25.04 15.26 -11.71
CA LYS A 74 -23.79 15.57 -12.44
C LYS A 74 -22.60 14.84 -11.86
N TYR A 75 -21.67 14.46 -12.73
CA TYR A 75 -20.33 14.07 -12.31
C TYR A 75 -19.63 15.24 -11.63
N THR A 76 -19.08 14.96 -10.45
CA THR A 76 -18.42 15.96 -9.61
C THR A 76 -17.08 15.41 -9.15
N ASP A 77 -16.06 16.23 -9.31
CA ASP A 77 -14.74 15.95 -8.75
C ASP A 77 -14.68 16.42 -7.30
N PHE A 78 -14.14 15.54 -6.48
CA PHE A 78 -13.85 15.72 -5.08
C PHE A 78 -12.34 15.72 -4.89
N PHE A 79 -11.85 16.76 -4.22
CA PHE A 79 -10.48 16.96 -3.83
C PHE A 79 -10.36 16.64 -2.34
N CYS A 80 -9.65 15.57 -2.03
CA CYS A 80 -9.45 15.07 -0.67
C CYS A 80 -8.01 15.36 -0.25
N LYS A 81 -7.82 16.38 0.57
CA LYS A 81 -6.52 16.70 1.19
C LYS A 81 -6.39 15.89 2.48
N VAL A 82 -5.36 15.06 2.58
CA VAL A 82 -5.03 14.28 3.80
C VAL A 82 -3.85 14.93 4.50
N GLY A 83 -3.99 15.27 5.77
CA GLY A 83 -2.89 15.82 6.57
C GLY A 83 -3.29 16.11 8.01
N GLU A 84 -2.32 16.20 8.92
CA GLU A 84 -2.52 16.62 10.31
C GLU A 84 -3.62 15.84 11.09
N GLY A 85 -3.85 14.56 10.75
CA GLY A 85 -4.90 13.76 11.38
C GLY A 85 -6.33 14.12 10.93
N GLU A 86 -6.47 14.85 9.82
CA GLU A 86 -7.75 15.11 9.18
C GLU A 86 -7.72 14.94 7.66
N VAL A 87 -8.89 14.63 7.11
CA VAL A 87 -9.16 14.66 5.68
C VAL A 87 -10.10 15.81 5.41
N THR A 88 -9.62 16.81 4.69
CA THR A 88 -10.45 17.90 4.17
C THR A 88 -10.91 17.57 2.75
N ILE A 89 -12.22 17.45 2.58
CA ILE A 89 -12.88 17.12 1.32
C ILE A 89 -13.52 18.38 0.75
N LEU A 90 -13.26 18.68 -0.52
CA LEU A 90 -13.78 19.83 -1.24
C LEU A 90 -14.30 19.39 -2.61
N SER A 91 -15.49 19.83 -3.02
CA SER A 91 -15.89 19.67 -4.42
C SER A 91 -15.36 20.79 -5.31
N ARG A 92 -15.20 20.54 -6.61
CA ARG A 92 -14.69 21.54 -7.60
C ARG A 92 -15.38 22.91 -7.50
N LYS A 93 -16.70 22.92 -7.30
CA LYS A 93 -17.52 24.15 -7.18
C LYS A 93 -17.71 24.62 -5.73
N ARG A 94 -16.96 24.05 -4.78
CA ARG A 94 -17.04 24.32 -3.32
C ARG A 94 -18.43 24.18 -2.71
N LYS A 95 -19.35 23.46 -3.38
CA LYS A 95 -20.70 23.18 -2.87
C LYS A 95 -20.72 22.15 -1.76
N PHE A 96 -19.63 21.39 -1.64
CA PHE A 96 -19.44 20.37 -0.63
C PHE A 96 -18.10 20.61 0.04
N ARG A 97 -18.10 20.73 1.37
CA ARG A 97 -16.91 20.81 2.20
C ARG A 97 -17.13 20.05 3.49
N ARG A 98 -16.26 19.10 3.80
CA ARG A 98 -16.26 18.35 5.06
C ARG A 98 -14.82 18.11 5.51
N SER A 99 -14.59 18.19 6.81
CA SER A 99 -13.33 17.79 7.44
C SER A 99 -13.64 16.61 8.35
N ILE A 100 -12.89 15.53 8.18
CA ILE A 100 -13.10 14.26 8.87
C ILE A 100 -11.81 13.90 9.59
N LYS A 101 -11.87 13.67 10.89
CA LYS A 101 -10.71 13.27 11.68
C LYS A 101 -10.40 11.79 11.44
N TYR A 102 -9.12 11.47 11.41
CA TYR A 102 -8.62 10.10 11.39
C TYR A 102 -7.42 10.02 12.34
N TYR A 103 -7.11 8.82 12.80
CA TYR A 103 -5.90 8.57 13.57
C TYR A 103 -5.20 7.32 13.04
N ILE A 104 -3.90 7.20 13.32
CA ILE A 104 -3.12 6.02 12.99
C ILE A 104 -3.00 5.19 14.26
N ASP A 105 -3.42 3.94 14.19
CA ASP A 105 -3.32 2.94 15.26
C ASP A 105 -1.88 2.41 15.41
N ASP A 106 -1.58 1.71 16.50
CA ASP A 106 -0.27 1.10 16.78
C ASP A 106 0.17 0.14 15.67
N ASN A 107 -0.81 -0.51 15.02
CA ASN A 107 -0.61 -1.39 13.87
C ASN A 107 -0.34 -0.65 12.55
N GLN A 108 -0.08 0.66 12.61
CA GLN A 108 0.07 1.56 11.45
C GLN A 108 -1.15 1.59 10.51
N CYS A 109 -2.32 1.20 10.99
CA CYS A 109 -3.57 1.28 10.23
C CYS A 109 -4.22 2.65 10.41
N GLY A 110 -4.74 3.22 9.33
CA GLY A 110 -5.57 4.42 9.41
C GLY A 110 -6.98 4.08 9.87
N ILE A 111 -7.43 4.69 10.96
CA ILE A 111 -8.78 4.50 11.50
C ILE A 111 -9.59 5.79 11.34
N ILE A 112 -10.80 5.64 10.78
CA ILE A 112 -11.78 6.71 10.66
C ILE A 112 -13.01 6.33 11.49
N ASP A 113 -13.15 6.99 12.63
CA ASP A 113 -14.36 6.93 13.44
C ASP A 113 -15.20 8.18 13.18
N TYR A 114 -15.86 8.17 12.03
CA TYR A 114 -16.75 9.26 11.62
C TYR A 114 -18.02 8.69 11.02
N SER A 115 -19.15 9.15 11.54
CA SER A 115 -20.47 8.74 11.11
C SER A 115 -21.42 9.94 11.07
N PRO A 116 -21.75 10.48 9.89
CA PRO A 116 -22.81 11.47 9.79
C PRO A 116 -24.13 10.91 10.35
N ALA A 117 -24.91 11.73 11.03
CA ALA A 117 -26.21 11.33 11.56
C ALA A 117 -27.19 10.87 10.46
N SER A 118 -26.97 11.28 9.21
CA SER A 118 -27.78 10.91 8.05
C SER A 118 -27.47 9.53 7.47
N CYS A 119 -26.35 8.89 7.86
CA CYS A 119 -26.01 7.57 7.33
C CYS A 119 -26.62 6.46 8.22
N SER A 120 -27.19 5.43 7.60
CA SER A 120 -27.73 4.25 8.30
C SER A 120 -26.63 3.44 8.98
N ASP A 121 -25.55 3.19 8.26
CA ASP A 121 -24.49 2.28 8.68
C ASP A 121 -23.50 3.07 9.52
N LYS A 122 -23.09 2.58 10.69
CA LYS A 122 -22.18 3.29 11.62
C LYS A 122 -20.93 2.46 11.92
N HIS A 123 -20.29 1.96 10.88
CA HIS A 123 -19.07 1.16 11.02
C HIS A 123 -17.82 2.03 10.99
N VAL A 124 -16.84 1.66 11.82
CA VAL A 124 -15.49 2.24 11.82
C VAL A 124 -14.74 1.73 10.61
N PHE A 125 -14.11 2.63 9.84
CA PHE A 125 -13.30 2.22 8.69
C PHE A 125 -11.84 2.04 9.11
N ARG A 126 -11.23 0.92 8.69
CA ARG A 126 -9.83 0.60 8.96
C ARG A 126 -9.07 0.37 7.66
N CYS A 127 -8.10 1.24 7.37
CA CYS A 127 -7.16 1.13 6.27
C CYS A 127 -5.86 0.49 6.77
N CYS A 128 -5.79 -0.84 6.73
CA CYS A 128 -4.57 -1.59 7.02
C CYS A 128 -3.91 -2.05 5.73
N PHE A 129 -2.59 -1.96 5.66
CA PHE A 129 -1.82 -2.53 4.56
C PHE A 129 -0.78 -3.49 5.13
N PRO A 130 -0.69 -4.74 4.62
CA PRO A 130 0.30 -5.69 5.08
C PRO A 130 1.70 -5.16 4.72
N LYS A 131 2.61 -5.08 5.69
CA LYS A 131 4.00 -4.68 5.45
C LYS A 131 4.60 -5.51 4.32
N SER A 132 5.37 -4.90 3.44
CA SER A 132 6.06 -5.63 2.38
C SER A 132 7.11 -6.58 2.96
N ASP A 133 7.43 -7.69 2.27
CA ASP A 133 8.44 -8.65 2.75
C ASP A 133 9.81 -8.01 3.03
N LYS A 134 10.13 -6.91 2.34
CA LYS A 134 11.36 -6.15 2.54
C LYS A 134 11.34 -5.36 3.85
N GLU A 135 10.20 -4.73 4.17
CA GLU A 135 10.00 -4.02 5.43
C GLU A 135 9.96 -5.00 6.61
N ILE A 136 9.32 -6.16 6.45
CA ILE A 136 9.31 -7.22 7.47
C ILE A 136 10.74 -7.71 7.76
N LYS A 137 11.58 -7.87 6.73
CA LYS A 137 13.00 -8.25 6.92
C LYS A 137 13.79 -7.16 7.61
N ALA A 138 13.64 -5.90 7.19
CA ALA A 138 14.29 -4.77 7.82
C ALA A 138 13.91 -4.60 9.30
N ASP A 139 12.62 -4.77 9.64
CA ASP A 139 12.15 -4.72 11.02
C ASP A 139 12.75 -5.86 11.87
N LYS A 140 12.79 -7.09 11.32
CA LYS A 140 13.42 -8.24 12.00
C LYS A 140 14.92 -8.05 12.20
N GLU A 141 15.60 -7.45 11.23
CA GLU A 141 17.02 -7.11 11.35
C GLU A 141 17.24 -6.04 12.41
N ALA A 142 16.42 -4.99 12.44
CA ALA A 142 16.48 -3.96 13.49
C ALA A 142 16.22 -4.54 14.88
N GLU A 143 15.21 -5.39 15.02
CA GLU A 143 14.88 -6.07 16.28
C GLU A 143 16.02 -6.99 16.73
N PHE A 144 16.69 -7.68 15.80
CA PHE A 144 17.87 -8.49 16.07
C PHE A 144 19.03 -7.66 16.66
N TRP A 145 19.32 -6.49 16.09
CA TRP A 145 20.40 -5.61 16.59
C TRP A 145 20.06 -4.93 17.93
N GLN A 146 18.78 -4.85 18.28
CA GLN A 146 18.33 -4.31 19.57
C GLN A 146 18.30 -5.35 20.69
N LYS A 147 18.47 -6.64 20.38
CA LYS A 147 18.57 -7.68 21.41
C LYS A 147 19.84 -7.48 22.25
N PRO A 148 19.76 -7.64 23.59
CA PRO A 148 20.93 -7.59 24.43
C PRO A 148 21.87 -8.77 24.09
N ILE A 149 23.18 -8.51 24.07
CA ILE A 149 24.23 -9.46 23.67
C ILE A 149 24.14 -10.84 24.39
N PRO A 150 23.79 -10.93 25.70
CA PRO A 150 23.63 -12.21 26.38
C PRO A 150 22.60 -13.14 25.71
N ASP A 151 21.49 -12.60 25.22
CA ASP A 151 20.39 -13.39 24.64
C ASP A 151 20.76 -13.93 23.24
N LEU A 152 21.53 -13.14 22.46
CA LEU A 152 22.04 -13.58 21.16
C LEU A 152 23.01 -14.77 21.30
N LEU A 153 23.86 -14.74 22.33
CA LEU A 153 24.80 -15.82 22.61
C LEU A 153 24.08 -17.10 23.04
N GLN A 154 23.00 -16.98 23.81
CA GLN A 154 22.23 -18.12 24.31
C GLN A 154 21.46 -18.81 23.17
N GLU A 155 20.88 -18.04 22.24
CA GLU A 155 20.24 -18.59 21.03
C GLU A 155 21.22 -19.39 20.16
N ASP A 156 22.46 -18.89 19.99
CA ASP A 156 23.50 -19.60 19.21
C ASP A 156 23.98 -20.87 19.92
N GLN A 157 24.12 -20.85 21.24
CA GLN A 157 24.44 -22.03 22.03
C GLN A 157 23.35 -23.10 21.94
N GLU A 158 22.08 -22.71 22.06
CA GLU A 158 20.95 -23.63 21.92
C GLU A 158 20.83 -24.21 20.51
N LYS A 159 21.06 -23.42 19.46
CA LYS A 159 21.11 -23.91 18.08
C LYS A 159 22.25 -24.91 17.89
N ALA A 160 23.44 -24.64 18.43
CA ALA A 160 24.57 -25.55 18.35
C ALA A 160 24.26 -26.87 19.05
N LEU A 161 23.67 -26.83 20.25
CA LEU A 161 23.26 -28.02 21.01
C LEU A 161 22.19 -28.83 20.27
N LYS A 162 21.16 -28.18 19.70
CA LYS A 162 20.12 -28.86 18.91
C LYS A 162 20.69 -29.47 17.63
N ALA A 163 21.65 -28.81 16.97
CA ALA A 163 22.32 -29.35 15.79
C ALA A 163 23.16 -30.60 16.14
N LEU A 164 23.82 -30.60 17.30
CA LEU A 164 24.55 -31.76 17.81
C LEU A 164 23.59 -32.91 18.15
N GLN A 165 22.49 -32.64 18.85
CA GLN A 165 21.45 -33.63 19.18
C GLN A 165 20.82 -34.26 17.92
N ASN A 166 20.50 -33.46 16.91
CA ASN A 166 19.95 -33.96 15.65
C ASN A 166 20.95 -34.82 14.86
N ARG A 167 22.26 -34.53 14.97
CA ARG A 167 23.32 -35.36 14.37
C ARG A 167 23.51 -36.68 15.11
N THR A 168 23.47 -36.69 16.44
CA THR A 168 23.55 -37.94 17.22
C THR A 168 22.33 -38.82 16.99
N VAL A 169 21.12 -38.26 16.88
CA VAL A 169 19.89 -39.03 16.59
C VAL A 169 19.92 -39.63 15.18
N LYS A 170 20.35 -38.87 14.15
CA LYS A 170 20.54 -39.40 12.79
C LYS A 170 21.64 -40.46 12.68
N SER A 171 22.67 -40.37 13.52
CA SER A 171 23.75 -41.37 13.55
C SER A 171 23.35 -42.66 14.26
N SER A 172 22.24 -42.66 15.02
CA SER A 172 21.70 -43.82 15.73
C SER A 172 20.54 -44.52 15.02
N GLU A 173 20.13 -44.08 13.82
CA GLU A 173 19.14 -44.80 13.02
C GLU A 173 19.74 -46.10 12.46
N PRO A 174 19.20 -47.29 12.81
CA PRO A 174 19.67 -48.55 12.25
C PRO A 174 19.28 -48.62 10.76
N LYS A 175 20.23 -49.07 9.94
CA LYS A 175 20.01 -49.33 8.50
C LYS A 175 18.85 -50.33 8.34
N PRO A 176 17.81 -50.03 7.55
CA PRO A 176 16.78 -51.02 7.24
C PRO A 176 17.39 -52.14 6.38
N GLU A 177 17.15 -53.39 6.78
CA GLU A 177 17.49 -54.62 6.04
C GLU A 177 16.62 -54.81 4.80
#